data_AF-A0A8T0X3I1-F1
#
_entry.id   AF-A0A8T0X3I1-F1
#
_cell.length_a   1.000
_cell.length_b   1.000
_cell.length_c   1.000
_cell.angle_alpha   90.00
_cell.angle_beta   90.00
_cell.angle_gamma   90.00
#
_symmetry.space_group_name_H-M   'P 1'
#
loop_
_entity.id
_entity.type
_entity.pdbx_description
1 polymer ?
#
loop_
_entity_poly.entity_id
_entity_poly.type
_entity_poly.pdbx_seq_one_letter_code
_entity_poly.pdbx_strand_id
1 'polypeptide(L)'
;MLKALPPRFLPSPEHGGWRRRPRRGSLQLVSAALMTNPAYFEVGRFLGSYGFMNITSYSSSQFGEPSNVAGIQDLGLGYSAEELERLRVQDIGEGEVTIRLYEGRVVQGPLRGTQAVFKVYPGARAGASEADLMALNELRTHAFLQSDPRDICDNIQFLLGAFETATGEQWLAFRDDGKYSAADYAKITSERQLREQSGDMPFWNPFSRAYKLELRRYFVLKLLNGTMSGLLHMHNHDRLHQSLGPSSVILNTVMEKEGPYLVPRLRDLAFSVDIGYSSVGAGALSDGLWRRASAAGASTPLEKRAFGIADDIYGAGLLVAYMAFIPFCEAGTMDGISLQRLLESTFRLDIYAAREYCLADDRLSEAVNFLDLGDSAGWELLQAMLNPDYRKRPIAEAVLNHRFITGAVLRNY
;
A
#
# COMPACT_ATOMS: atom_id res chain seq x y z
N MET A 1 38.23 38.11 -37.00
CA MET A 1 39.59 37.57 -37.16
C MET A 1 39.86 36.71 -35.93
N LEU A 2 39.79 35.37 -35.98
CA LEU A 2 40.77 34.42 -36.59
C LEU A 2 42.18 34.76 -36.10
N LYS A 3 42.91 33.90 -35.38
CA LYS A 3 43.23 32.47 -35.59
C LYS A 3 43.46 31.78 -34.23
N ALA A 4 42.91 30.62 -33.91
CA ALA A 4 43.12 29.27 -34.46
C ALA A 4 44.52 28.68 -34.18
N LEU A 5 44.57 27.53 -33.50
CA LEU A 5 45.15 26.29 -34.03
C LEU A 5 44.45 25.05 -33.44
N PRO A 6 44.32 23.94 -34.19
CA PRO A 6 43.39 22.84 -33.92
C PRO A 6 44.17 21.49 -33.73
N PRO A 7 43.69 20.27 -34.10
CA PRO A 7 43.51 19.18 -33.14
C PRO A 7 44.28 17.88 -33.50
N ARG A 8 44.13 16.87 -32.63
CA ARG A 8 44.21 15.40 -32.90
C ARG A 8 45.55 14.79 -33.34
N PHE A 9 45.99 13.81 -32.53
CA PHE A 9 46.20 12.45 -33.02
C PHE A 9 45.49 11.46 -32.06
N LEU A 10 44.42 10.83 -32.57
CA LEU A 10 43.87 9.51 -32.20
C LEU A 10 44.38 8.52 -33.30
N PRO A 11 44.38 7.16 -33.19
CA PRO A 11 43.32 6.31 -32.61
C PRO A 11 43.69 4.92 -31.98
N SER A 12 42.74 4.36 -31.18
CA SER A 12 42.11 2.99 -31.08
C SER A 12 42.81 1.71 -31.61
N PRO A 13 42.46 0.45 -31.18
CA PRO A 13 41.11 -0.13 -30.91
C PRO A 13 40.93 -1.07 -29.67
N GLU A 14 39.76 -1.06 -29.01
CA GLU A 14 38.63 -2.06 -28.99
C GLU A 14 39.02 -3.51 -28.55
N HIS A 15 38.27 -4.28 -27.75
CA HIS A 15 36.83 -4.54 -27.57
C HIS A 15 36.56 -5.01 -26.10
N GLY A 16 35.37 -5.07 -25.50
CA GLY A 16 33.98 -4.94 -25.93
C GLY A 16 33.07 -5.36 -24.75
N GLY A 17 31.85 -4.79 -24.67
CA GLY A 17 30.86 -5.21 -23.67
C GLY A 17 29.84 -4.15 -23.22
N TRP A 18 29.35 -3.30 -24.12
CA TRP A 18 28.29 -2.35 -23.81
C TRP A 18 26.94 -3.08 -23.66
N ARG A 19 26.47 -3.26 -22.41
CA ARG A 19 25.03 -3.41 -22.16
C ARG A 19 24.37 -2.05 -22.34
N ARG A 20 23.64 -1.89 -23.44
CA ARG A 20 22.75 -0.75 -23.68
C ARG A 20 21.68 -0.71 -22.58
N ARG A 21 21.81 0.23 -21.64
CA ARG A 21 20.66 0.69 -20.84
C ARG A 21 19.65 1.34 -21.80
N PRO A 22 18.34 1.05 -21.69
CA PRO A 22 17.35 1.79 -22.45
C PRO A 22 17.44 3.26 -22.07
N ARG A 23 17.51 4.15 -23.08
CA ARG A 23 17.38 5.60 -22.88
C ARG A 23 16.02 5.83 -22.22
N ARG A 24 16.03 6.28 -20.96
CA ARG A 24 14.85 6.91 -20.34
C ARG A 24 14.44 8.06 -21.25
N GLY A 25 13.21 8.02 -21.77
CA GLY A 25 12.61 9.17 -22.42
C GLY A 25 12.68 10.34 -21.45
N SER A 26 13.10 11.50 -21.95
CA SER A 26 13.16 12.75 -21.20
C SER A 26 11.73 13.11 -20.74
N LEU A 27 11.37 12.69 -19.53
CA LEU A 27 10.37 13.41 -18.75
C LEU A 27 10.97 14.80 -18.55
N GLN A 28 10.37 15.82 -19.16
CA GLN A 28 10.69 17.19 -18.84
C GLN A 28 10.68 17.33 -17.31
N LEU A 29 11.79 17.81 -16.74
CA LEU A 29 11.85 18.27 -15.36
C LEU A 29 10.92 19.48 -15.24
N VAL A 30 9.61 19.23 -15.23
CA VAL A 30 8.64 20.18 -14.72
C VAL A 30 8.89 20.16 -13.22
N SER A 31 9.62 21.16 -12.74
CA SER A 31 9.56 21.54 -11.33
C SER A 31 8.08 21.79 -11.04
N ALA A 32 7.40 20.78 -10.52
CA ALA A 32 5.99 20.84 -10.19
C ALA A 32 5.88 21.70 -8.92
N ALA A 33 5.98 23.01 -9.07
CA ALA A 33 5.50 23.92 -8.07
C ALA A 33 4.06 23.51 -7.77
N LEU A 34 3.77 23.19 -6.51
CA LEU A 34 2.46 22.75 -6.05
C LEU A 34 1.40 23.73 -6.55
N MET A 35 0.41 23.23 -7.29
CA MET A 35 -0.63 24.05 -7.89
C MET A 35 -1.67 24.45 -6.85
N THR A 36 -1.72 25.73 -6.47
CA THR A 36 -2.61 26.23 -5.40
C THR A 36 -3.80 27.04 -5.89
N ASN A 37 -3.84 27.43 -7.16
CA ASN A 37 -4.97 28.14 -7.73
C ASN A 37 -6.05 27.15 -8.20
N PRO A 38 -7.28 27.17 -7.64
CA PRO A 38 -8.35 26.27 -8.06
C PRO A 38 -8.71 26.41 -9.55
N ALA A 39 -8.51 27.59 -10.16
CA ALA A 39 -8.79 27.82 -11.58
C ALA A 39 -7.88 27.01 -12.53
N TYR A 40 -6.83 26.38 -12.01
CA TYR A 40 -6.00 25.47 -12.79
C TYR A 40 -6.60 24.07 -12.96
N PHE A 41 -7.70 23.79 -12.27
CA PHE A 41 -8.35 22.51 -12.22
C PHE A 41 -9.77 22.58 -12.76
N GLU A 42 -10.19 21.50 -13.40
CA GLU A 42 -11.59 21.22 -13.72
C GLU A 42 -11.99 19.98 -12.92
N VAL A 43 -13.03 20.12 -12.08
CA VAL A 43 -13.59 19.04 -11.27
C VAL A 43 -14.72 18.38 -12.04
N GLY A 44 -14.67 17.04 -12.09
CA GLY A 44 -15.64 16.21 -12.78
C GLY A 44 -16.57 15.47 -11.82
N ARG A 45 -16.82 14.21 -12.17
CA ARG A 45 -17.81 13.35 -11.50
C ARG A 45 -17.37 12.95 -10.09
N PHE A 46 -18.34 12.83 -9.18
CA PHE A 46 -18.16 12.17 -7.89
C PHE A 46 -17.87 10.67 -8.05
N LEU A 47 -16.79 10.21 -7.43
CA LEU A 47 -16.32 8.82 -7.48
C LEU A 47 -16.82 7.99 -6.30
N GLY A 48 -16.98 8.60 -5.13
CA GLY A 48 -17.33 7.90 -3.90
C GLY A 48 -16.77 8.61 -2.67
N SER A 49 -16.95 7.98 -1.51
CA SER A 49 -16.43 8.47 -0.23
C SER A 49 -15.85 7.32 0.57
N TYR A 50 -14.82 7.59 1.37
CA TYR A 50 -14.27 6.60 2.30
C TYR A 50 -13.72 7.29 3.55
N GLY A 51 -13.70 6.56 4.66
CA GLY A 51 -13.05 6.96 5.92
C GLY A 51 -11.57 6.59 5.92
N PHE A 52 -10.91 6.64 7.07
CA PHE A 52 -9.59 6.05 7.25
C PHE A 52 -9.59 5.10 8.44
N MET A 53 -8.64 4.17 8.42
CA MET A 53 -8.19 3.45 9.61
C MET A 53 -6.67 3.65 9.74
N ASN A 54 -6.22 4.12 10.90
CA ASN A 54 -4.80 4.19 11.25
C ASN A 54 -4.32 2.80 11.74
N ILE A 55 -3.05 2.44 11.54
CA ILE A 55 -2.42 1.28 12.22
C ILE A 55 -2.61 1.41 13.74
N THR A 56 -2.68 2.64 14.26
CA THR A 56 -2.90 2.91 15.69
C THR A 56 -4.28 2.56 16.21
N SER A 57 -5.30 2.43 15.34
CA SER A 57 -6.65 1.97 15.73
C SER A 57 -6.68 0.48 16.07
N TYR A 58 -5.65 -0.27 15.65
CA TYR A 58 -5.45 -1.66 16.04
C TYR A 58 -4.81 -1.72 17.44
N SER A 59 -5.55 -1.34 18.47
CA SER A 59 -5.18 -1.67 19.85
C SER A 59 -5.72 -3.06 20.17
N SER A 60 -4.81 -4.02 20.37
CA SER A 60 -5.09 -5.40 20.82
C SER A 60 -5.73 -5.49 22.21
N SER A 61 -6.04 -4.36 22.85
CA SER A 61 -6.60 -4.25 24.20
C SER A 61 -8.14 -4.26 24.26
N GLN A 62 -8.87 -4.38 23.14
CA GLN A 62 -10.34 -4.55 23.18
C GLN A 62 -10.81 -6.01 23.13
N PHE A 63 -9.93 -6.97 22.89
CA PHE A 63 -10.29 -8.40 22.89
C PHE A 63 -9.85 -9.05 24.20
N GLY A 64 -10.55 -8.71 25.28
CA GLY A 64 -10.27 -9.27 26.59
C GLY A 64 -11.30 -8.91 27.64
N GLU A 65 -12.54 -9.41 27.51
CA GLU A 65 -13.34 -9.84 28.66
C GLU A 65 -14.50 -10.75 28.19
N PRO A 66 -14.65 -11.97 28.75
CA PRO A 66 -15.76 -12.85 28.41
C PRO A 66 -16.97 -12.49 29.26
N SER A 67 -17.90 -11.70 28.72
CA SER A 67 -19.22 -11.54 29.32
C SER A 67 -20.09 -12.75 28.95
N ASN A 68 -20.30 -13.58 29.96
CA ASN A 68 -21.20 -14.73 29.98
C ASN A 68 -22.58 -14.40 29.42
N VAL A 69 -22.95 -14.96 28.26
CA VAL A 69 -24.35 -15.34 27.97
C VAL A 69 -24.34 -16.63 27.15
N ALA A 70 -25.01 -17.65 27.69
CA ALA A 70 -25.20 -18.94 27.09
C ALA A 70 -26.24 -18.91 25.95
N GLY A 71 -25.99 -19.67 24.88
CA GLY A 71 -27.06 -20.33 24.11
C GLY A 71 -27.13 -20.08 22.59
N ILE A 72 -27.00 -21.19 21.85
CA ILE A 72 -27.67 -21.53 20.56
C ILE A 72 -26.98 -20.95 19.29
N GLN A 73 -26.15 -21.73 18.57
CA GLN A 73 -26.52 -22.62 17.43
C GLN A 73 -27.36 -21.95 16.33
N ASP A 74 -26.73 -21.47 15.26
CA ASP A 74 -27.08 -21.89 13.88
C ASP A 74 -25.96 -21.50 12.89
N LEU A 75 -25.55 -22.46 12.07
CA LEU A 75 -24.59 -22.29 10.97
C LEU A 75 -25.42 -22.08 9.70
N GLY A 76 -25.68 -20.82 9.35
CA GLY A 76 -26.43 -20.43 8.16
C GLY A 76 -25.67 -19.39 7.33
N LEU A 77 -24.95 -19.85 6.32
CA LEU A 77 -24.39 -19.02 5.24
C LEU A 77 -25.54 -18.37 4.45
N GLY A 78 -25.67 -17.05 4.56
CA GLY A 78 -26.63 -16.27 3.78
C GLY A 78 -26.33 -14.78 3.87
N TYR A 79 -25.47 -14.27 2.99
CA TYR A 79 -25.20 -12.84 2.87
C TYR A 79 -26.26 -12.16 1.99
N SER A 80 -26.79 -11.01 2.42
CA SER A 80 -27.69 -10.18 1.61
C SER A 80 -26.91 -9.16 0.76
N ALA A 81 -27.53 -8.67 -0.32
CA ALA A 81 -26.92 -7.67 -1.22
C ALA A 81 -26.58 -6.33 -0.52
N GLU A 82 -27.09 -6.10 0.69
CA GLU A 82 -26.83 -4.91 1.50
C GLU A 82 -25.49 -5.00 2.28
N GLU A 83 -24.96 -6.20 2.51
CA GLU A 83 -23.60 -6.40 3.06
C GLU A 83 -22.51 -6.21 1.99
N LEU A 84 -22.87 -6.37 0.72
CA LEU A 84 -22.03 -6.07 -0.44
C LEU A 84 -21.81 -4.57 -0.67
N GLU A 85 -22.74 -3.70 -0.25
CA GLU A 85 -22.54 -2.25 -0.22
C GLU A 85 -21.70 -1.79 0.97
N ARG A 86 -21.69 -2.55 2.08
CA ARG A 86 -20.81 -2.29 3.22
C ARG A 86 -19.33 -2.46 2.90
N LEU A 87 -18.95 -3.20 1.85
CA LEU A 87 -17.55 -3.32 1.41
C LEU A 87 -17.00 -2.11 0.64
N ARG A 88 -17.84 -1.10 0.32
CA ARG A 88 -17.38 0.23 -0.13
C ARG A 88 -17.16 1.21 1.02
N VAL A 89 -17.59 0.82 2.22
CA VAL A 89 -17.38 1.54 3.46
C VAL A 89 -16.30 0.78 4.19
N GLN A 90 -15.10 1.34 4.30
CA GLN A 90 -14.24 0.92 5.41
C GLN A 90 -15.10 1.02 6.67
N ASP A 91 -15.30 -0.09 7.37
CA ASP A 91 -16.03 -0.12 8.64
C ASP A 91 -15.63 1.11 9.45
N ILE A 92 -16.60 1.97 9.71
CA ILE A 92 -16.45 3.22 10.45
C ILE A 92 -16.18 2.83 11.91
N GLY A 93 -14.92 2.52 12.21
CA GLY A 93 -14.39 2.52 13.56
C GLY A 93 -13.90 3.93 13.89
N GLU A 94 -14.65 4.65 14.72
CA GLU A 94 -14.31 5.91 15.41
C GLU A 94 -13.36 6.89 14.68
N GLY A 95 -13.70 7.25 13.45
CA GLY A 95 -13.18 8.44 12.78
C GLY A 95 -14.34 9.21 12.16
N GLU A 96 -14.65 10.41 12.66
CA GLU A 96 -15.79 11.24 12.20
C GLU A 96 -15.58 11.84 10.79
N VAL A 97 -14.44 11.57 10.14
CA VAL A 97 -14.03 12.23 8.89
C VAL A 97 -14.35 11.38 7.68
N THR A 98 -15.33 11.80 6.88
CA THR A 98 -15.63 11.23 5.57
C THR A 98 -14.96 12.03 4.45
N ILE A 99 -14.00 11.43 3.73
CA ILE A 99 -13.42 12.02 2.52
C ILE A 99 -14.33 11.75 1.33
N ARG A 100 -14.52 12.76 0.48
CA ARG A 100 -15.15 12.58 -0.84
C ARG A 100 -14.10 12.58 -1.95
N LEU A 101 -14.31 11.73 -2.94
CA LEU A 101 -13.46 11.59 -4.11
C LEU A 101 -14.16 12.13 -5.37
N TYR A 102 -13.43 12.90 -6.17
CA TYR A 102 -13.92 13.40 -7.46
C TYR A 102 -12.88 13.16 -8.56
N GLU A 103 -13.35 12.89 -9.77
CA GLU A 103 -12.50 12.97 -10.96
C GLU A 103 -12.16 14.41 -11.29
N GLY A 104 -11.11 14.60 -12.06
CA GLY A 104 -10.64 15.91 -12.42
C GLY A 104 -9.58 15.91 -13.49
N ARG A 105 -9.19 17.13 -13.87
CA ARG A 105 -8.04 17.33 -14.74
C ARG A 105 -7.42 18.69 -14.53
N VAL A 106 -6.14 18.80 -14.88
CA VAL A 106 -5.44 20.07 -14.99
C VAL A 106 -5.79 20.74 -16.32
N VAL A 107 -6.26 21.99 -16.28
CA VAL A 107 -6.70 22.75 -17.47
C VAL A 107 -5.78 23.91 -17.84
N GLN A 108 -4.87 24.31 -16.95
CA GLN A 108 -3.89 25.39 -17.18
C GLN A 108 -2.48 25.00 -16.71
N GLY A 109 -1.47 25.70 -17.22
CA GLY A 109 -0.07 25.51 -16.83
C GLY A 109 0.63 24.33 -17.51
N PRO A 110 1.87 24.01 -17.08
CA PRO A 110 2.71 23.00 -17.72
C PRO A 110 2.16 21.57 -17.67
N LEU A 111 1.30 21.27 -16.70
CA LEU A 111 0.67 19.97 -16.52
C LEU A 111 -0.72 19.88 -17.17
N ARG A 112 -1.08 20.82 -18.07
CA ARG A 112 -2.37 20.83 -18.76
C ARG A 112 -2.63 19.49 -19.44
N GLY A 113 -3.81 18.93 -19.19
CA GLY A 113 -4.25 17.64 -19.71
C GLY A 113 -4.03 16.46 -18.77
N THR A 114 -3.24 16.61 -17.70
CA THR A 114 -3.06 15.58 -16.68
C THR A 114 -4.38 15.30 -15.97
N GLN A 115 -4.76 14.02 -15.91
CA GLN A 115 -5.92 13.56 -15.16
C GLN A 115 -5.63 13.60 -13.66
N ALA A 116 -6.64 13.94 -12.87
CA ALA A 116 -6.53 14.10 -11.44
C ALA A 116 -7.66 13.37 -10.70
N VAL A 117 -7.36 12.94 -9.48
CA VAL A 117 -8.34 12.53 -8.47
C VAL A 117 -8.25 13.53 -7.32
N PHE A 118 -9.37 14.14 -6.98
CA PHE A 118 -9.47 15.04 -5.83
C PHE A 118 -9.89 14.27 -4.60
N LYS A 119 -9.14 14.45 -3.50
CA LYS A 119 -9.60 14.14 -2.15
C LYS A 119 -10.11 15.41 -1.50
N VAL A 120 -11.34 15.36 -1.02
CA VAL A 120 -12.02 16.51 -0.41
C VAL A 120 -12.30 16.22 1.06
N TYR A 121 -11.63 16.97 1.92
CA TYR A 121 -11.82 16.92 3.37
C TYR A 121 -12.88 17.96 3.75
N PRO A 122 -13.82 17.61 4.65
CA PRO A 122 -14.78 18.58 5.17
C PRO A 122 -14.06 19.69 5.93
N GLY A 123 -14.50 20.94 5.76
CA GLY A 123 -13.88 22.08 6.44
C GLY A 123 -14.32 22.28 7.89
N ALA A 124 -13.53 23.03 8.68
CA ALA A 124 -13.78 23.38 10.09
C ALA A 124 -15.22 23.82 10.43
N ARG A 125 -15.94 24.45 9.50
CA ARG A 125 -17.34 24.89 9.71
C ARG A 125 -18.32 23.74 9.90
N ALA A 126 -17.93 22.52 9.53
CA ALA A 126 -18.67 21.29 9.81
C ALA A 126 -18.29 20.65 11.17
N GLY A 127 -17.48 21.30 12.00
CA GLY A 127 -17.01 20.77 13.29
C GLY A 127 -15.82 19.81 13.21
N ALA A 128 -15.29 19.56 12.02
CA ALA A 128 -14.29 18.52 11.76
C ALA A 128 -12.83 19.01 11.89
N SER A 129 -12.41 19.42 13.10
CA SER A 129 -11.02 19.87 13.35
C SER A 129 -9.97 18.81 13.02
N GLU A 130 -10.32 17.53 13.14
CA GLU A 130 -9.49 16.40 12.75
C GLU A 130 -9.28 16.35 11.23
N ALA A 131 -10.31 16.66 10.43
CA ALA A 131 -10.23 16.62 8.97
C ALA A 131 -9.21 17.63 8.42
N ASP A 132 -9.13 18.82 9.01
CA ASP A 132 -8.14 19.82 8.63
C ASP A 132 -6.72 19.38 8.99
N LEU A 133 -6.53 18.76 10.16
CA LEU A 133 -5.23 18.19 10.54
C LEU A 133 -4.81 17.08 9.58
N MET A 134 -5.73 16.20 9.20
CA MET A 134 -5.49 15.12 8.25
C MET A 134 -5.15 15.65 6.85
N ALA A 135 -5.92 16.61 6.34
CA ALA A 135 -5.68 17.24 5.05
C ALA A 135 -4.31 17.94 5.02
N LEU A 136 -4.01 18.74 6.05
CA LEU A 136 -2.76 19.46 6.17
C LEU A 136 -1.57 18.50 6.30
N ASN A 137 -1.72 17.41 7.05
CA ASN A 137 -0.65 16.44 7.22
C ASN A 137 -0.38 15.66 5.93
N GLU A 138 -1.42 15.24 5.20
CA GLU A 138 -1.27 14.59 3.90
C GLU A 138 -0.60 15.53 2.89
N LEU A 139 -1.07 16.78 2.81
CA LEU A 139 -0.48 17.82 1.97
C LEU A 139 1.02 18.03 2.27
N ARG A 140 1.37 18.24 3.55
CA ARG A 140 2.75 18.48 3.97
C ARG A 140 3.64 17.28 3.69
N THR A 141 3.15 16.08 3.92
CA THR A 141 3.92 14.85 3.68
C THR A 141 4.24 14.69 2.20
N HIS A 142 3.25 14.84 1.31
CA HIS A 142 3.49 14.78 -0.13
C HIS A 142 4.40 15.93 -0.62
N ALA A 143 4.16 17.16 -0.16
CA ALA A 143 5.01 18.30 -0.54
C ALA A 143 6.47 18.09 -0.11
N PHE A 144 6.69 17.48 1.06
CA PHE A 144 8.02 17.14 1.56
C PHE A 144 8.69 16.04 0.72
N LEU A 145 7.99 14.92 0.48
CA LEU A 145 8.50 13.79 -0.31
C LEU A 145 8.72 14.14 -1.80
N GLN A 146 8.07 15.20 -2.29
CA GLN A 146 8.21 15.68 -3.67
C GLN A 146 9.11 16.92 -3.81
N SER A 147 9.82 17.30 -2.74
CA SER A 147 10.56 18.57 -2.70
C SER A 147 11.83 18.58 -3.56
N ASP A 148 12.53 17.44 -3.73
CA ASP A 148 13.63 17.31 -4.71
C ASP A 148 13.13 16.61 -5.98
N PRO A 149 13.03 17.33 -7.12
CA PRO A 149 12.59 16.75 -8.39
C PRO A 149 13.46 15.59 -8.91
N ARG A 150 14.67 15.41 -8.38
CA ARG A 150 15.59 14.33 -8.76
C ARG A 150 15.38 13.05 -7.96
N ASP A 151 14.60 13.10 -6.88
CA ASP A 151 14.37 11.97 -5.97
C ASP A 151 12.87 11.71 -5.73
N ILE A 152 12.01 11.98 -6.72
CA ILE A 152 10.60 11.63 -6.63
C ILE A 152 10.43 10.11 -6.80
N CYS A 153 9.77 9.47 -5.82
CA CYS A 153 9.48 8.05 -5.87
C CYS A 153 8.26 7.72 -6.74
N ASP A 154 8.45 6.89 -7.77
CA ASP A 154 7.35 6.42 -8.63
C ASP A 154 6.32 5.52 -7.91
N ASN A 155 6.69 4.98 -6.74
CA ASN A 155 5.87 4.11 -5.91
C ASN A 155 5.11 4.86 -4.79
N ILE A 156 5.03 6.18 -4.86
CA ILE A 156 4.18 7.02 -4.00
C ILE A 156 3.28 7.84 -4.91
N GLN A 157 2.02 8.03 -4.51
CA GLN A 157 1.06 8.82 -5.27
C GLN A 157 1.56 10.27 -5.43
N PHE A 158 1.42 10.82 -6.64
CA PHE A 158 1.90 12.15 -6.94
C PHE A 158 0.84 13.22 -6.65
N LEU A 159 1.14 14.17 -5.77
CA LEU A 159 0.35 15.35 -5.49
C LEU A 159 0.61 16.43 -6.57
N LEU A 160 -0.44 16.83 -7.28
CA LEU A 160 -0.43 17.89 -8.28
C LEU A 160 -0.60 19.28 -7.65
N GLY A 161 -1.47 19.37 -6.64
CA GLY A 161 -1.88 20.64 -6.07
C GLY A 161 -2.80 20.49 -4.87
N ALA A 162 -3.06 21.60 -4.19
CA ALA A 162 -4.05 21.67 -3.13
C ALA A 162 -4.61 23.08 -3.01
N PHE A 163 -5.88 23.21 -2.67
CA PHE A 163 -6.53 24.50 -2.46
C PHE A 163 -7.66 24.39 -1.44
N GLU A 164 -8.01 25.52 -0.85
CA GLU A 164 -9.17 25.66 0.03
C GLU A 164 -10.30 26.40 -0.70
N THR A 165 -11.54 25.96 -0.51
CA THR A 165 -12.72 26.63 -1.05
C THR A 165 -13.29 27.67 -0.07
N ALA A 166 -14.19 28.54 -0.53
CA ALA A 166 -14.85 29.52 0.34
C ALA A 166 -15.70 28.88 1.47
N THR A 167 -16.06 27.59 1.33
CA THR A 167 -16.74 26.80 2.36
C THR A 167 -15.79 26.23 3.42
N GLY A 168 -14.48 26.36 3.22
CA GLY A 168 -13.41 25.87 4.10
C GLY A 168 -13.00 24.43 3.82
N GLU A 169 -13.55 23.78 2.78
CA GLU A 169 -13.16 22.43 2.40
C GLU A 169 -11.73 22.43 1.86
N GLN A 170 -10.94 21.43 2.26
CA GLN A 170 -9.57 21.24 1.78
C GLN A 170 -9.59 20.24 0.61
N TRP A 171 -9.14 20.69 -0.55
CA TRP A 171 -9.11 19.91 -1.78
C TRP A 171 -7.68 19.57 -2.14
N LEU A 172 -7.33 18.29 -2.13
CA LEU A 172 -6.02 17.79 -2.53
C LEU A 172 -6.14 17.08 -3.88
N ALA A 173 -5.37 17.56 -4.87
CA ALA A 173 -5.40 17.06 -6.24
C ALA A 173 -4.23 16.10 -6.47
N PHE A 174 -4.51 14.83 -6.70
CA PHE A 174 -3.51 13.81 -7.01
C PHE A 174 -3.56 13.43 -8.47
N ARG A 175 -2.43 13.03 -9.05
CA ARG A 175 -2.39 12.47 -10.41
C ARG A 175 -3.18 11.17 -10.44
N ASP A 176 -4.05 11.02 -11.44
CA ASP A 176 -4.77 9.76 -11.67
C ASP A 176 -3.83 8.73 -12.29
N ASP A 177 -3.12 8.01 -11.43
CA ASP A 177 -2.17 6.95 -11.79
C ASP A 177 -2.80 5.55 -11.73
N GLY A 178 -4.11 5.45 -11.47
CA GLY A 178 -4.81 4.19 -11.31
C GLY A 178 -6.06 4.32 -10.44
N LYS A 179 -7.08 3.53 -10.76
CA LYS A 179 -8.40 3.56 -10.08
C LYS A 179 -8.64 2.37 -9.15
N TYR A 180 -7.80 1.34 -9.22
CA TYR A 180 -7.94 0.13 -8.42
C TYR A 180 -6.96 0.15 -7.26
N SER A 181 -7.38 -0.38 -6.12
CA SER A 181 -6.49 -0.69 -4.99
C SER A 181 -6.00 -2.14 -5.05
N ALA A 182 -5.02 -2.49 -4.21
CA ALA A 182 -4.63 -3.88 -4.01
C ALA A 182 -5.79 -4.73 -3.43
N ALA A 183 -6.66 -4.12 -2.60
CA ALA A 183 -7.89 -4.76 -2.12
C ALA A 183 -8.85 -5.09 -3.27
N ASP A 184 -9.06 -4.14 -4.21
CA ASP A 184 -9.91 -4.37 -5.39
C ASP A 184 -9.35 -5.50 -6.26
N TYR A 185 -8.03 -5.50 -6.50
CA TYR A 185 -7.39 -6.59 -7.23
C TYR A 185 -7.59 -7.95 -6.55
N ALA A 186 -7.36 -8.03 -5.24
CA ALA A 186 -7.52 -9.27 -4.49
C ALA A 186 -8.96 -9.80 -4.58
N LYS A 187 -9.96 -8.91 -4.41
CA LYS A 187 -11.38 -9.24 -4.56
C LYS A 187 -11.74 -9.71 -5.97
N ILE A 188 -11.35 -8.96 -7.01
CA ILE A 188 -11.61 -9.32 -8.41
C ILE A 188 -11.02 -10.70 -8.73
N THR A 189 -9.86 -11.00 -8.15
CA THR A 189 -9.12 -12.24 -8.41
C THR A 189 -9.74 -13.43 -7.69
N SER A 190 -10.11 -13.29 -6.42
CA SER A 190 -10.77 -14.35 -5.64
C SER A 190 -12.17 -14.67 -6.17
N GLU A 191 -12.94 -13.66 -6.57
CA GLU A 191 -14.25 -13.83 -7.22
C GLU A 191 -14.12 -14.54 -8.58
N ARG A 192 -13.06 -14.25 -9.33
CA ARG A 192 -12.77 -14.95 -10.58
C ARG A 192 -12.47 -16.42 -10.33
N GLN A 193 -11.70 -16.76 -9.29
CA GLN A 193 -11.43 -18.15 -8.94
C GLN A 193 -12.72 -18.90 -8.58
N LEU A 194 -13.60 -18.29 -7.79
CA LEU A 194 -14.89 -18.90 -7.43
C LEU A 194 -15.72 -19.24 -8.67
N ARG A 195 -15.82 -18.33 -9.64
CA ARG A 195 -16.56 -18.54 -10.91
C ARG A 195 -15.91 -19.59 -11.82
N GLU A 196 -14.59 -19.70 -11.79
CA GLU A 196 -13.86 -20.72 -12.55
C GLU A 196 -14.07 -22.12 -11.96
N GLN A 197 -14.33 -22.24 -10.65
CA GLN A 197 -14.61 -23.51 -9.99
C GLN A 197 -16.09 -23.92 -10.04
N SER A 198 -17.02 -22.97 -10.04
CA SER A 198 -18.46 -23.25 -10.15
C SER A 198 -18.90 -23.80 -11.52
N GLY A 199 -18.00 -23.85 -12.51
CA GLY A 199 -18.27 -24.40 -13.84
C GLY A 199 -18.92 -23.42 -14.81
N ASP A 200 -19.15 -22.16 -14.41
CA ASP A 200 -19.68 -21.09 -15.29
C ASP A 200 -18.71 -20.69 -16.41
N MET A 201 -17.44 -21.11 -16.31
CA MET A 201 -16.42 -21.00 -17.35
C MET A 201 -15.73 -22.36 -17.49
N PRO A 202 -15.95 -23.11 -18.58
CA PRO A 202 -15.46 -24.48 -18.66
C PRO A 202 -13.94 -24.52 -18.75
N PHE A 203 -13.31 -25.23 -17.81
CA PHE A 203 -11.87 -25.39 -17.68
C PHE A 203 -11.35 -26.46 -18.65
N TRP A 204 -11.09 -26.09 -19.91
CA TRP A 204 -10.66 -27.06 -20.93
C TRP A 204 -9.12 -27.28 -21.02
N ASN A 205 -8.29 -26.57 -20.24
CA ASN A 205 -6.83 -26.66 -20.39
C ASN A 205 -6.01 -26.44 -19.08
N PRO A 206 -5.45 -27.51 -18.47
CA PRO A 206 -4.52 -27.44 -17.32
C PRO A 206 -3.30 -26.54 -17.53
N PHE A 207 -2.74 -26.49 -18.75
CA PHE A 207 -1.60 -25.62 -19.06
C PHE A 207 -1.97 -24.13 -18.97
N SER A 208 -3.25 -23.79 -19.17
CA SER A 208 -3.73 -22.43 -18.93
C SER A 208 -3.84 -22.08 -17.43
N ARG A 209 -4.03 -23.08 -16.54
CA ARG A 209 -4.07 -22.85 -15.08
C ARG A 209 -2.71 -22.46 -14.57
N ALA A 210 -1.70 -23.28 -14.89
CA ALA A 210 -0.34 -23.09 -14.42
C ALA A 210 0.19 -21.72 -14.86
N TYR A 211 -0.02 -21.37 -16.12
CA TYR A 211 0.35 -20.06 -16.65
C TYR A 211 -0.38 -18.88 -15.97
N LYS A 212 -1.69 -19.01 -15.72
CA LYS A 212 -2.44 -17.98 -14.96
C LYS A 212 -1.88 -17.82 -13.54
N LEU A 213 -1.56 -18.92 -12.86
CA LEU A 213 -0.96 -18.88 -11.52
C LEU A 213 0.43 -18.25 -11.54
N GLU A 214 1.27 -18.54 -12.54
CA GLU A 214 2.57 -17.88 -12.71
C GLU A 214 2.43 -16.36 -12.89
N LEU A 215 1.51 -15.93 -13.76
CA LEU A 215 1.21 -14.50 -13.94
C LEU A 215 0.76 -13.85 -12.63
N ARG A 216 -0.11 -14.53 -11.86
CA ARG A 216 -0.56 -14.06 -10.55
C ARG A 216 0.58 -13.92 -9.55
N ARG A 217 1.41 -14.95 -9.41
CA ARG A 217 2.59 -14.94 -8.52
C ARG A 217 3.52 -13.79 -8.87
N TYR A 218 3.82 -13.60 -10.16
CA TYR A 218 4.62 -12.47 -10.63
C TYR A 218 3.96 -11.12 -10.33
N PHE A 219 2.66 -10.99 -10.59
CA PHE A 219 1.91 -9.75 -10.35
C PHE A 219 1.92 -9.37 -8.86
N VAL A 220 1.60 -10.31 -7.97
CA VAL A 220 1.59 -10.11 -6.52
C VAL A 220 2.99 -9.76 -6.00
N LEU A 221 4.04 -10.48 -6.43
CA LEU A 221 5.40 -10.16 -6.01
C LEU A 221 5.85 -8.78 -6.48
N LYS A 222 5.49 -8.38 -7.70
CA LYS A 222 5.80 -7.04 -8.21
C LYS A 222 5.03 -5.95 -7.47
N LEU A 223 3.78 -6.20 -7.10
CA LEU A 223 2.99 -5.31 -6.24
C LEU A 223 3.70 -5.10 -4.90
N LEU A 224 4.02 -6.19 -4.20
CA LEU A 224 4.68 -6.14 -2.89
C LEU A 224 6.05 -5.45 -2.98
N ASN A 225 6.84 -5.75 -4.02
CA ASN A 225 8.15 -5.14 -4.24
C ASN A 225 8.05 -3.61 -4.43
N GLY A 226 7.13 -3.14 -5.27
CA GLY A 226 6.95 -1.70 -5.48
C GLY A 226 6.37 -1.00 -4.25
N THR A 227 5.45 -1.64 -3.52
CA THR A 227 4.97 -1.12 -2.22
C THR A 227 6.12 -0.95 -1.22
N MET A 228 6.99 -1.96 -1.10
CA MET A 228 8.17 -1.87 -0.22
C MET A 228 9.19 -0.83 -0.70
N SER A 229 9.30 -0.61 -2.01
CA SER A 229 10.15 0.46 -2.57
C SER A 229 9.63 1.85 -2.16
N GLY A 230 8.32 2.07 -2.19
CA GLY A 230 7.70 3.29 -1.68
C GLY A 230 7.92 3.48 -0.18
N LEU A 231 7.74 2.41 0.61
CA LEU A 231 7.91 2.46 2.06
C LEU A 231 9.37 2.75 2.46
N LEU A 232 10.32 2.10 1.79
CA LEU A 232 11.75 2.39 1.97
C LEU A 232 12.07 3.85 1.67
N HIS A 233 11.51 4.41 0.58
CA HIS A 233 11.72 5.81 0.26
C HIS A 233 11.18 6.74 1.36
N MET A 234 10.00 6.45 1.93
CA MET A 234 9.48 7.21 3.08
C MET A 234 10.41 7.10 4.30
N HIS A 235 10.85 5.89 4.66
CA HIS A 235 11.72 5.65 5.82
C HIS A 235 13.08 6.35 5.68
N ASN A 236 13.64 6.39 4.47
CA ASN A 236 14.88 7.13 4.17
C ASN A 236 14.73 8.64 4.28
N HIS A 237 13.50 9.15 4.24
CA HIS A 237 13.15 10.56 4.40
C HIS A 237 12.54 10.86 5.77
N ASP A 238 12.76 9.99 6.77
CA ASP A 238 12.21 10.15 8.12
C ASP A 238 10.68 10.32 8.15
N ARG A 239 9.98 9.62 7.24
CA ARG A 239 8.51 9.56 7.20
C ARG A 239 8.03 8.14 7.42
N LEU A 240 7.02 7.99 8.27
CA LEU A 240 6.25 6.75 8.42
C LEU A 240 4.94 6.81 7.62
N HIS A 241 4.42 5.67 7.19
CA HIS A 241 3.12 5.59 6.51
C HIS A 241 1.94 5.56 7.48
N GLN A 242 2.01 4.70 8.52
CA GLN A 242 1.02 4.58 9.61
C GLN A 242 -0.41 4.20 9.25
N SER A 243 -0.75 4.06 7.98
CA SER A 243 -2.06 3.57 7.50
C SER A 243 -1.91 2.44 6.45
N LEU A 244 -0.79 1.72 6.47
CA LEU A 244 -0.45 0.79 5.40
C LEU A 244 -1.38 -0.43 5.39
N GLY A 245 -2.02 -0.66 4.25
CA GLY A 245 -2.92 -1.80 4.03
C GLY A 245 -3.28 -1.96 2.55
N PRO A 246 -4.12 -2.94 2.18
CA PRO A 246 -4.41 -3.24 0.78
C PRO A 246 -5.15 -2.10 0.06
N SER A 247 -5.95 -1.30 0.78
CA SER A 247 -6.63 -0.13 0.20
C SER A 247 -5.70 1.09 0.01
N SER A 248 -4.58 1.13 0.73
CA SER A 248 -3.61 2.24 0.66
C SER A 248 -2.55 2.05 -0.44
N VAL A 249 -2.75 1.08 -1.34
CA VAL A 249 -1.89 0.81 -2.50
C VAL A 249 -2.72 0.92 -3.78
N ILE A 250 -2.48 1.95 -4.59
CA ILE A 250 -3.10 2.12 -5.92
C ILE A 250 -2.34 1.32 -6.97
N LEU A 251 -3.09 0.72 -7.89
CA LEU A 251 -2.60 -0.02 -9.05
C LEU A 251 -3.07 0.66 -10.34
N ASN A 252 -2.14 0.85 -11.28
CA ASN A 252 -2.44 1.34 -12.63
C ASN A 252 -3.13 0.29 -13.51
N THR A 253 -3.05 -0.99 -13.14
CA THR A 253 -3.71 -2.11 -13.83
C THR A 253 -3.98 -3.23 -12.83
N VAL A 254 -5.04 -4.00 -13.05
CA VAL A 254 -5.37 -5.24 -12.32
C VAL A 254 -5.24 -6.48 -13.22
N MET A 255 -4.74 -6.29 -14.44
CA MET A 255 -4.57 -7.35 -15.42
C MET A 255 -3.22 -8.03 -15.19
N GLU A 256 -3.23 -9.28 -14.73
CA GLU A 256 -2.02 -10.04 -14.39
C GLU A 256 -1.02 -10.14 -15.56
N LYS A 257 -1.53 -10.25 -16.80
CA LYS A 257 -0.72 -10.22 -18.04
C LYS A 257 0.04 -8.92 -18.27
N GLU A 258 -0.42 -7.82 -17.69
CA GLU A 258 0.22 -6.49 -17.74
C GLU A 258 1.14 -6.26 -16.54
N GLY A 259 1.41 -7.30 -15.73
CA GLY A 259 2.37 -7.26 -14.63
C GLY A 259 3.66 -6.51 -14.97
N PRO A 260 4.31 -6.70 -16.15
CA PRO A 260 5.51 -5.94 -16.52
C PRO A 260 5.37 -4.41 -16.53
N TYR A 261 4.15 -3.88 -16.62
CA TYR A 261 3.83 -2.44 -16.57
C TYR A 261 3.18 -2.00 -15.26
N LEU A 262 2.94 -2.91 -14.32
CA LEU A 262 2.42 -2.59 -13.00
C LEU A 262 3.39 -1.66 -12.25
N VAL A 263 2.85 -0.57 -11.70
CA VAL A 263 3.53 0.35 -10.79
C VAL A 263 2.60 0.57 -9.58
N PRO A 264 2.78 -0.16 -8.47
CA PRO A 264 2.00 0.05 -7.27
C PRO A 264 2.43 1.36 -6.59
N ARG A 265 1.47 2.11 -6.03
CA ARG A 265 1.73 3.40 -5.38
C ARG A 265 1.08 3.50 -4.01
N LEU A 266 1.87 3.83 -3.01
CA LEU A 266 1.38 4.19 -1.67
C LEU A 266 0.56 5.49 -1.74
N ARG A 267 -0.53 5.53 -0.97
CA ARG A 267 -1.43 6.68 -0.81
C ARG A 267 -1.91 6.76 0.64
N ASP A 268 -2.78 7.73 0.93
CA ASP A 268 -3.45 7.86 2.23
C ASP A 268 -2.47 8.26 3.35
N LEU A 269 -1.65 9.26 3.07
CA LEU A 269 -0.61 9.77 3.96
C LEU A 269 -1.13 10.75 5.03
N ALA A 270 -2.45 10.85 5.24
CA ALA A 270 -3.06 11.66 6.29
C ALA A 270 -2.55 11.36 7.69
N PHE A 271 -2.16 10.12 7.98
CA PHE A 271 -1.58 9.71 9.26
C PHE A 271 -0.06 9.59 9.24
N SER A 272 0.61 10.02 8.16
CA SER A 272 2.06 9.95 8.08
C SER A 272 2.71 10.72 9.23
N VAL A 273 3.79 10.17 9.78
CA VAL A 273 4.48 10.74 10.94
C VAL A 273 5.90 11.11 10.58
N ASP A 274 6.29 12.32 10.98
CA ASP A 274 7.67 12.79 10.95
C ASP A 274 8.46 12.13 12.09
N ILE A 275 9.52 11.41 11.75
CA ILE A 275 10.42 10.77 12.72
C ILE A 275 11.82 11.36 12.69
N GLY A 276 11.98 12.57 12.15
CA GLY A 276 13.18 13.37 12.32
C GLY A 276 13.43 13.63 13.80
N TYR A 277 14.70 13.73 14.20
CA TYR A 277 15.11 13.78 15.61
C TYR A 277 14.38 14.85 16.45
N SER A 278 14.01 15.98 15.85
CA SER A 278 13.29 17.09 16.49
C SER A 278 11.76 16.90 16.56
N SER A 279 11.21 15.95 15.83
CA SER A 279 9.76 15.76 15.62
C SER A 279 9.22 14.52 16.32
N VAL A 280 10.09 13.55 16.65
CA VAL A 280 9.69 12.29 17.30
C VAL A 280 9.00 12.53 18.65
N GLY A 281 7.85 11.88 18.84
CA GLY A 281 7.13 11.90 20.11
C GLY A 281 6.14 13.06 20.24
N ALA A 282 5.88 13.82 19.18
CA ALA A 282 4.93 14.92 19.18
C ALA A 282 3.93 14.83 18.01
N GLY A 283 2.68 15.25 18.25
CA GLY A 283 1.65 15.46 17.23
C GLY A 283 0.37 14.65 17.47
N ALA A 284 -0.78 15.33 17.43
CA ALA A 284 -2.09 14.77 17.77
C ALA A 284 -2.43 13.46 17.01
N LEU A 285 -2.17 13.42 15.70
CA LEU A 285 -2.42 12.23 14.86
C LEU A 285 -1.48 11.05 15.19
N SER A 286 -0.36 11.30 15.88
CA SER A 286 0.67 10.32 16.22
C SER A 286 0.65 9.89 17.69
N ASP A 287 -0.22 10.46 18.51
CA ASP A 287 -0.29 10.16 19.96
C ASP A 287 -0.57 8.68 20.23
N GLY A 288 -1.41 8.05 19.41
CA GLY A 288 -1.66 6.60 19.46
C GLY A 288 -0.38 5.78 19.25
N LEU A 289 0.44 6.16 18.24
CA LEU A 289 1.71 5.51 17.93
C LEU A 289 2.67 5.61 19.11
N TRP A 290 2.84 6.81 19.66
CA TRP A 290 3.78 7.03 20.76
C TRP A 290 3.35 6.40 22.08
N ARG A 291 2.05 6.24 22.32
CA ARG A 291 1.54 5.42 23.43
C ARG A 291 1.91 3.95 23.27
N ARG A 292 1.71 3.35 22.09
CA ARG A 292 2.14 1.96 21.82
C ARG A 292 3.66 1.80 21.93
N ALA A 293 4.43 2.75 21.41
CA ALA A 293 5.88 2.74 21.51
C ALA A 293 6.31 2.69 22.99
N SER A 294 5.73 3.56 23.82
CA SER A 294 6.03 3.62 25.25
C SER A 294 5.62 2.33 25.97
N ALA A 295 4.47 1.75 25.63
CA ALA A 295 4.01 0.46 26.17
C ALA A 295 4.92 -0.71 25.77
N ALA A 296 5.55 -0.65 24.59
CA ALA A 296 6.56 -1.62 24.14
C ALA A 296 7.96 -1.37 24.72
N GLY A 297 8.09 -0.40 25.63
CA GLY A 297 9.35 -0.04 26.29
C GLY A 297 10.26 0.88 25.47
N ALA A 298 9.75 1.54 24.44
CA ALA A 298 10.49 2.56 23.69
C ALA A 298 10.35 3.93 24.37
N SER A 299 11.36 4.31 25.15
CA SER A 299 11.34 5.47 26.04
C SER A 299 12.10 6.67 25.49
N THR A 300 13.16 6.43 24.71
CA THR A 300 14.00 7.46 24.11
C THR A 300 13.53 7.85 22.70
N PRO A 301 13.88 9.04 22.18
CA PRO A 301 13.55 9.42 20.80
C PRO A 301 14.06 8.41 19.76
N LEU A 302 15.27 7.86 19.97
CA LEU A 302 15.84 6.85 19.07
C LEU A 302 15.03 5.55 19.09
N GLU A 303 14.63 5.08 20.28
CA GLU A 303 13.80 3.89 20.41
C GLU A 303 12.41 4.09 19.82
N LYS A 304 11.79 5.27 20.00
CA LYS A 304 10.49 5.61 19.40
C LYS A 304 10.58 5.66 17.88
N ARG A 305 11.65 6.21 17.31
CA ARG A 305 11.93 6.15 15.87
C ARG A 305 12.02 4.71 15.37
N ALA A 306 12.81 3.87 16.06
CA ALA A 306 12.93 2.45 15.71
C ALA A 306 11.60 1.70 15.82
N PHE A 307 10.80 1.99 16.86
CA PHE A 307 9.47 1.44 17.02
C PHE A 307 8.55 1.82 15.86
N GLY A 308 8.48 3.09 15.49
CA GLY A 308 7.62 3.56 14.40
C GLY A 308 7.96 2.92 13.05
N ILE A 309 9.25 2.78 12.73
CA ILE A 309 9.70 2.04 11.54
C ILE A 309 9.25 0.58 11.60
N ALA A 310 9.43 -0.08 12.75
CA ALA A 310 9.03 -1.46 12.96
C ALA A 310 7.49 -1.66 12.96
N ASP A 311 6.71 -0.62 13.28
CA ASP A 311 5.24 -0.62 13.24
C ASP A 311 4.73 -0.55 11.80
N ASP A 312 5.36 0.27 10.95
CA ASP A 312 5.10 0.26 9.50
C ASP A 312 5.44 -1.11 8.87
N ILE A 313 6.54 -1.73 9.30
CA ILE A 313 6.96 -3.06 8.81
C ILE A 313 5.96 -4.14 9.23
N TYR A 314 5.36 -4.01 10.40
CA TYR A 314 4.26 -4.88 10.82
C TYR A 314 3.04 -4.74 9.91
N GLY A 315 2.62 -3.50 9.62
CA GLY A 315 1.54 -3.24 8.65
C GLY A 315 1.86 -3.79 7.26
N ALA A 316 3.12 -3.66 6.81
CA ALA A 316 3.59 -4.27 5.57
C ALA A 316 3.54 -5.80 5.61
N GLY A 317 3.83 -6.42 6.75
CA GLY A 317 3.73 -7.87 6.94
C GLY A 317 2.28 -8.37 6.81
N LEU A 318 1.33 -7.65 7.39
CA LEU A 318 -0.10 -7.94 7.21
C LEU A 318 -0.55 -7.78 5.76
N LEU A 319 -0.02 -6.77 5.04
CA LEU A 319 -0.26 -6.63 3.60
C LEU A 319 0.31 -7.80 2.79
N VAL A 320 1.52 -8.27 3.11
CA VAL A 320 2.12 -9.46 2.47
C VAL A 320 1.22 -10.68 2.70
N ALA A 321 0.76 -10.90 3.93
CA ALA A 321 -0.16 -11.99 4.25
C ALA A 321 -1.47 -11.86 3.45
N TYR A 322 -2.09 -10.68 3.47
CA TYR A 322 -3.33 -10.41 2.73
C TYR A 322 -3.19 -10.73 1.24
N MET A 323 -2.11 -10.25 0.61
CA MET A 323 -1.85 -10.47 -0.81
C MET A 323 -1.41 -11.90 -1.16
N ALA A 324 -0.91 -12.65 -0.18
CA ALA A 324 -0.58 -14.07 -0.35
C ALA A 324 -1.80 -14.99 -0.22
N PHE A 325 -2.80 -14.60 0.57
CA PHE A 325 -3.99 -15.42 0.79
C PHE A 325 -5.13 -15.07 -0.15
N ILE A 326 -5.61 -13.82 -0.14
CA ILE A 326 -6.89 -13.51 -0.79
C ILE A 326 -6.88 -13.73 -2.31
N PRO A 327 -5.89 -13.25 -3.09
CA PRO A 327 -5.86 -13.49 -4.54
C PRO A 327 -5.66 -14.96 -4.93
N PHE A 328 -5.26 -15.83 -4.00
CA PHE A 328 -4.97 -17.23 -4.25
C PHE A 328 -6.09 -18.16 -3.77
N CYS A 329 -7.03 -17.66 -2.97
CA CYS A 329 -8.19 -18.39 -2.49
C CYS A 329 -9.47 -17.94 -3.19
N GLU A 330 -10.46 -18.81 -3.24
CA GLU A 330 -11.80 -18.42 -3.69
C GLU A 330 -12.43 -17.36 -2.77
N ALA A 331 -13.29 -16.53 -3.35
CA ALA A 331 -14.07 -15.59 -2.57
C ALA A 331 -14.91 -16.32 -1.50
N GLY A 332 -14.86 -15.83 -0.27
CA GLY A 332 -15.53 -16.43 0.89
C GLY A 332 -14.69 -17.43 1.68
N THR A 333 -13.54 -17.88 1.16
CA THR A 333 -12.63 -18.76 1.92
C THR A 333 -11.86 -18.01 3.00
N MET A 334 -11.32 -16.84 2.66
CA MET A 334 -10.53 -16.00 3.56
C MET A 334 -10.76 -14.53 3.22
N ASP A 335 -11.08 -13.73 4.25
CA ASP A 335 -11.11 -12.27 4.18
C ASP A 335 -10.03 -11.64 5.06
N GLY A 336 -9.82 -10.33 4.93
CA GLY A 336 -8.74 -9.64 5.63
C GLY A 336 -8.85 -9.67 7.15
N ILE A 337 -10.09 -9.58 7.69
CA ILE A 337 -10.35 -9.58 9.13
C ILE A 337 -10.13 -11.00 9.66
N SER A 338 -10.64 -12.01 8.97
CA SER A 338 -10.42 -13.41 9.35
C SER A 338 -8.94 -13.79 9.32
N LEU A 339 -8.18 -13.36 8.30
CA LEU A 339 -6.75 -13.61 8.22
C LEU A 339 -5.99 -12.93 9.37
N GLN A 340 -6.31 -11.66 9.65
CA GLN A 340 -5.68 -10.95 10.75
C GLN A 340 -5.98 -11.63 12.10
N ARG A 341 -7.24 -12.00 12.36
CA ARG A 341 -7.63 -12.73 13.58
C ARG A 341 -6.92 -14.08 13.70
N LEU A 342 -6.79 -14.81 12.59
CA LEU A 342 -6.07 -16.07 12.55
C LEU A 342 -4.62 -15.90 13.02
N LEU A 343 -3.91 -14.92 12.45
CA LEU A 343 -2.50 -14.68 12.77
C LEU A 343 -2.32 -14.08 14.17
N GLU A 344 -3.05 -13.01 14.49
CA GLU A 344 -2.84 -12.23 15.71
C GLU A 344 -3.48 -12.86 16.95
N SER A 345 -4.69 -13.40 16.82
CA SER A 345 -5.47 -13.88 17.98
C SER A 345 -5.37 -15.39 18.16
N THR A 346 -5.59 -16.16 17.10
CA THR A 346 -5.61 -17.63 17.16
C THR A 346 -4.21 -18.19 17.36
N PHE A 347 -3.26 -17.83 16.48
CA PHE A 347 -1.88 -18.32 16.54
C PHE A 347 -0.93 -17.38 17.27
N ARG A 348 -1.37 -16.20 17.69
CA ARG A 348 -0.55 -15.23 18.45
C ARG A 348 0.80 -14.97 17.79
N LEU A 349 0.79 -14.82 16.47
CA LEU A 349 1.94 -14.58 15.59
C LEU A 349 2.95 -15.74 15.52
N ASP A 350 2.56 -16.96 15.92
CA ASP A 350 3.25 -18.19 15.54
C ASP A 350 2.93 -18.53 14.08
N ILE A 351 3.79 -18.06 13.18
CA ILE A 351 3.55 -18.13 11.73
C ILE A 351 3.68 -19.57 11.22
N TYR A 352 4.55 -20.39 11.82
CA TYR A 352 4.70 -21.78 11.40
C TYR A 352 3.56 -22.66 11.91
N ALA A 353 3.03 -22.41 13.11
CA ALA A 353 1.80 -23.07 13.54
C ALA A 353 0.60 -22.69 12.63
N ALA A 354 0.50 -21.42 12.25
CA ALA A 354 -0.51 -20.97 11.29
C ALA A 354 -0.34 -21.63 9.91
N ARG A 355 0.90 -21.79 9.43
CA ARG A 355 1.21 -22.52 8.19
C ARG A 355 0.69 -23.95 8.23
N GLU A 356 0.98 -24.71 9.29
CA GLU A 356 0.52 -26.11 9.41
C GLU A 356 -1.00 -26.21 9.42
N TYR A 357 -1.68 -25.28 10.08
CA TYR A 357 -3.14 -25.19 10.04
C TYR A 357 -3.66 -24.91 8.63
N CYS A 358 -3.07 -23.94 7.92
CA CYS A 358 -3.47 -23.62 6.56
C CYS A 358 -3.16 -24.74 5.57
N LEU A 359 -2.08 -25.48 5.77
CA LEU A 359 -1.71 -26.64 4.95
C LEU A 359 -2.74 -27.78 5.04
N ALA A 360 -3.43 -27.88 6.18
CA ALA A 360 -4.47 -28.90 6.39
C ALA A 360 -5.82 -28.55 5.74
N ASP A 361 -6.02 -27.33 5.22
CA ASP A 361 -7.22 -26.92 4.50
C ASP A 361 -6.92 -26.80 3.00
N ASP A 362 -7.42 -27.73 2.20
CA ASP A 362 -7.20 -27.79 0.74
C ASP A 362 -7.57 -26.48 0.02
N ARG A 363 -8.53 -25.71 0.57
CA ARG A 363 -8.97 -24.43 -0.01
C ARG A 363 -7.91 -23.33 0.11
N LEU A 364 -6.92 -23.51 0.98
CA LEU A 364 -5.80 -22.58 1.21
C LEU A 364 -4.51 -23.03 0.51
N SER A 365 -4.52 -24.19 -0.15
CA SER A 365 -3.33 -24.83 -0.72
C SER A 365 -2.55 -23.92 -1.68
N GLU A 366 -3.20 -23.15 -2.55
CA GLU A 366 -2.51 -22.24 -3.48
C GLU A 366 -1.81 -21.08 -2.77
N ALA A 367 -2.39 -20.57 -1.67
CA ALA A 367 -1.77 -19.54 -0.84
C ALA A 367 -0.55 -20.09 -0.10
N VAL A 368 -0.66 -21.29 0.46
CA VAL A 368 0.45 -22.00 1.13
C VAL A 368 1.58 -22.27 0.13
N ASN A 369 1.25 -22.81 -1.05
CA ASN A 369 2.20 -23.06 -2.13
C ASN A 369 2.92 -21.79 -2.59
N PHE A 370 2.23 -20.64 -2.60
CA PHE A 370 2.84 -19.37 -2.95
C PHE A 370 3.87 -18.93 -1.90
N LEU A 371 3.55 -19.03 -0.61
CA LEU A 371 4.48 -18.69 0.47
C LEU A 371 5.62 -19.72 0.63
N ASP A 372 5.41 -20.96 0.18
CA ASP A 372 6.41 -22.03 0.16
C ASP A 372 7.49 -21.86 -0.93
N LEU A 373 7.28 -20.95 -1.89
CA LEU A 373 8.26 -20.67 -2.95
C LEU A 373 9.64 -20.34 -2.37
N GLY A 374 10.68 -20.98 -2.92
CA GLY A 374 12.07 -20.74 -2.51
C GLY A 374 12.39 -21.26 -1.11
N ASP A 375 11.90 -22.46 -0.81
CA ASP A 375 12.08 -23.14 0.48
C ASP A 375 11.47 -22.33 1.64
N SER A 376 10.15 -22.16 1.60
CA SER A 376 9.37 -21.44 2.63
C SER A 376 9.77 -19.97 2.83
N ALA A 377 10.31 -19.32 1.80
CA ALA A 377 10.80 -17.94 1.90
C ALA A 377 9.70 -16.94 2.26
N GLY A 378 8.46 -17.15 1.80
CA GLY A 378 7.33 -16.28 2.14
C GLY A 378 6.98 -16.37 3.63
N TRP A 379 6.98 -17.58 4.19
CA TRP A 379 6.72 -17.82 5.61
C TRP A 379 7.83 -17.27 6.51
N GLU A 380 9.10 -17.47 6.13
CA GLU A 380 10.26 -16.89 6.82
C GLU A 380 10.14 -15.36 6.90
N LEU A 381 9.78 -14.73 5.78
CA LEU A 381 9.59 -13.28 5.71
C LEU A 381 8.45 -12.82 6.62
N LEU A 382 7.30 -13.49 6.58
CA LEU A 382 6.16 -13.17 7.44
C LEU A 382 6.52 -13.30 8.92
N GLN A 383 7.24 -14.35 9.32
CA GLN A 383 7.69 -14.55 10.69
C GLN A 383 8.61 -13.42 11.17
N ALA A 384 9.47 -12.90 10.29
CA ALA A 384 10.36 -11.78 10.59
C ALA A 384 9.60 -10.45 10.70
N MET A 385 8.71 -10.15 9.75
CA MET A 385 7.96 -8.89 9.70
C MET A 385 6.91 -8.78 10.81
N LEU A 386 6.27 -9.90 11.16
CA LEU A 386 5.23 -9.99 12.19
C LEU A 386 5.79 -10.40 13.56
N ASN A 387 7.10 -10.22 13.80
CA ASN A 387 7.69 -10.57 15.08
C ASN A 387 7.03 -9.78 16.23
N PRO A 388 6.63 -10.42 17.35
CA PRO A 388 6.07 -9.72 18.49
C PRO A 388 7.01 -8.68 19.09
N ASP A 389 8.32 -8.94 19.06
CA ASP A 389 9.34 -7.97 19.47
C ASP A 389 9.70 -7.06 18.29
N TYR A 390 9.27 -5.80 18.35
CA TYR A 390 9.50 -4.82 17.30
C TYR A 390 10.99 -4.64 16.97
N ARG A 391 11.89 -4.89 17.94
CA ARG A 391 13.35 -4.77 17.77
C ARG A 391 13.92 -5.83 16.83
N LYS A 392 13.20 -6.94 16.64
CA LYS A 392 13.59 -8.05 15.77
C LYS A 392 13.01 -7.92 14.36
N ARG A 393 12.11 -6.96 14.12
CA ARG A 393 11.54 -6.75 12.79
C ARG A 393 12.61 -6.14 11.88
N PRO A 394 12.66 -6.57 10.60
CA PRO A 394 13.60 -6.02 9.63
C PRO A 394 13.24 -4.56 9.28
N ILE A 395 14.20 -3.81 8.75
CA ILE A 395 13.92 -2.54 8.09
C ILE A 395 13.42 -2.74 6.65
N ALA A 396 12.81 -1.73 6.05
CA ALA A 396 12.23 -1.81 4.70
C ALA A 396 13.25 -2.27 3.63
N GLU A 397 14.51 -1.83 3.73
CA GLU A 397 15.58 -2.24 2.82
C GLU A 397 15.87 -3.75 2.89
N ALA A 398 15.89 -4.32 4.10
CA ALA A 398 16.12 -5.76 4.28
C ALA A 398 14.95 -6.59 3.72
N VAL A 399 13.71 -6.11 3.90
CA VAL A 399 12.51 -6.73 3.30
C VAL A 399 12.58 -6.67 1.77
N LEU A 400 12.92 -5.52 1.20
CA LEU A 400 13.00 -5.33 -0.26
C LEU A 400 14.05 -6.23 -0.92
N ASN A 401 15.15 -6.51 -0.19
CA ASN A 401 16.21 -7.41 -0.62
C ASN A 401 15.94 -8.89 -0.30
N HIS A 402 14.84 -9.22 0.38
CA HIS A 402 14.50 -10.61 0.69
C HIS A 402 14.24 -11.43 -0.58
N ARG A 403 14.69 -12.69 -0.60
CA ARG A 403 14.61 -13.57 -1.79
C ARG A 403 13.18 -13.75 -2.32
N PHE A 404 12.21 -13.73 -1.42
CA PHE A 404 10.79 -13.77 -1.76
C PHE A 404 10.35 -12.51 -2.52
N ILE A 405 10.56 -11.32 -1.95
CA ILE A 405 10.13 -10.02 -2.50
C ILE A 405 10.83 -9.65 -3.80
N THR A 406 12.11 -10.01 -3.94
CA THR A 406 12.85 -9.82 -5.19
C THR A 406 12.35 -10.69 -6.33
N GLY A 407 11.51 -11.69 -6.04
CA GLY A 407 11.04 -12.69 -7.01
C GLY A 407 12.15 -13.61 -7.49
N ALA A 408 13.30 -13.67 -6.81
CA ALA A 408 14.36 -14.63 -7.12
C ALA A 408 13.85 -16.07 -7.05
N VAL A 409 12.87 -16.32 -6.17
CA VAL A 409 12.18 -17.61 -6.02
C VAL A 409 11.42 -18.06 -7.26
N LEU A 410 11.03 -17.14 -8.16
CA LEU A 410 10.36 -17.50 -9.41
C LEU A 410 11.32 -18.00 -10.50
N ARG A 411 12.63 -17.81 -10.34
CA ARG A 411 13.65 -18.18 -11.35
C ARG A 411 14.15 -19.62 -11.22
N ASN A 412 13.74 -20.32 -10.16
CA ASN A 412 14.21 -21.67 -9.83
C ASN A 412 13.17 -22.77 -10.13
N TYR A 413 12.13 -22.45 -10.91
CA TYR A 413 11.12 -23.40 -11.39
C TYR A 413 11.16 -23.53 -12.91
#